data_AF-A0A0B8Q819-F1
#
_entry.id   AF-A0A0B8Q819-F1
#
_cell.length_a   1.000
_cell.length_b   1.000
_cell.length_c   1.000
_cell.angle_alpha   90.00
_cell.angle_beta   90.00
_cell.angle_gamma   90.00
#
_symmetry.space_group_name_H-M   'P 1'
#
loop_
_entity.id
_entity.type
_entity.pdbx_description
1 polymer ?
#
loop_
_entity_poly.entity_id
_entity_poly.type
_entity_poly.pdbx_seq_one_letter_code
_entity_poly.pdbx_strand_id
1 'polypeptide(L)' 'MISQYANFSQSFPIVHKIIVTAVMVGIVGSMAAVLYYESIVGLLCMPITFLPIIFFGKASSYKAKFCHD' A
#
# COMPACT_ATOMS: atom_id res chain seq x y z
N MET A 1 -12.29 5.77 8.53
CA MET A 1 -11.07 5.10 8.02
C MET A 1 -10.53 5.73 6.74
N ILE A 2 -11.21 5.67 5.58
CA ILE A 2 -10.65 6.20 4.32
C ILE A 2 -10.41 7.72 4.37
N SER A 3 -11.35 8.50 4.92
CA SER A 3 -11.20 9.96 5.09
C SER A 3 -10.07 10.33 6.05
N GLN A 4 -9.97 9.65 7.19
CA GLN A 4 -8.87 9.85 8.16
C GLN A 4 -7.51 9.54 7.53
N TYR A 5 -7.40 8.47 6.74
CA TYR A 5 -6.17 8.12 6.04
C TYR A 5 -5.84 9.12 4.92
N ALA A 6 -6.84 9.62 4.20
CA ALA A 6 -6.66 10.67 3.20
C ALA A 6 -6.14 11.98 3.81
N ASN A 7 -6.69 12.38 4.96
CA ASN A 7 -6.19 13.55 5.70
C ASN A 7 -4.77 13.29 6.24
N PHE A 8 -4.50 12.09 6.77
CA PHE A 8 -3.15 11.71 7.22
C PHE A 8 -2.11 11.77 6.08
N SER A 9 -2.44 11.21 4.90
CA SER A 9 -1.52 11.21 3.77
C SER A 9 -1.27 12.61 3.19
N GLN A 10 -2.21 13.55 3.40
CA GLN A 10 -2.03 14.96 3.07
C GLN A 10 -1.18 15.70 4.11
N SER A 11 -1.44 15.52 5.40
CA SER A 11 -0.67 16.15 6.47
C SER A 11 0.77 15.63 6.59
N PHE A 12 1.00 14.35 6.28
CA PHE A 12 2.31 13.69 6.43
C PHE A 12 2.74 12.98 5.12
N PRO A 13 3.04 13.74 4.04
CA PRO A 13 3.31 13.17 2.73
C PRO A 13 4.60 12.33 2.70
N ILE A 14 5.62 12.69 3.50
CA ILE A 14 6.88 11.95 3.58
C ILE A 14 6.67 10.59 4.24
N VAL A 15 5.97 10.56 5.39
CA VAL A 15 5.68 9.32 6.13
C VAL A 15 4.81 8.39 5.28
N HIS A 16 3.79 8.94 4.61
CA HIS A 16 2.97 8.19 3.68
C HIS A 16 3.79 7.57 2.54
N LYS A 17 4.69 8.33 1.92
CA LYS A 17 5.59 7.80 0.87
C LYS A 17 6.43 6.63 1.40
N ILE A 18 7.02 6.75 2.59
CA ILE A 18 7.81 5.66 3.20
C ILE A 18 6.95 4.40 3.39
N ILE A 19 5.73 4.53 3.91
CA ILE A 19 4.80 3.40 4.10
C ILE A 19 4.48 2.74 2.76
N VAL A 20 4.12 3.53 1.74
CA VAL A 20 3.80 3.00 0.40
C VAL A 20 5.01 2.31 -0.21
N THR A 21 6.22 2.88 -0.10
CA THR A 21 7.44 2.26 -0.60
C THR A 21 7.75 0.94 0.11
N ALA A 22 7.60 0.87 1.44
CA ALA A 22 7.80 -0.37 2.19
C ALA A 22 6.83 -1.47 1.75
N VAL A 23 5.56 -1.12 1.51
CA VAL A 23 4.56 -2.06 0.98
C VAL A 23 4.96 -2.55 -0.41
N MET A 24 5.39 -1.64 -1.31
CA MET A 24 5.82 -2.01 -2.66
C MET A 24 7.03 -2.95 -2.66
N VAL A 25 8.02 -2.69 -1.80
CA VAL A 25 9.18 -3.59 -1.62
C VAL A 25 8.73 -4.96 -1.11
N GLY A 26 7.78 -5.00 -0.17
CA GLY A 26 7.20 -6.24 0.33
C GLY A 26 6.50 -7.06 -0.76
N ILE A 27 5.76 -6.42 -1.67
CA ILE A 27 5.12 -7.08 -2.81
C ILE A 27 6.18 -7.71 -3.71
N VAL A 28 7.15 -6.92 -4.17
CA VAL A 28 8.22 -7.41 -5.07
C VAL A 28 9.00 -8.54 -4.40
N GLY A 29 9.33 -8.41 -3.12
CA GLY A 29 10.00 -9.44 -2.33
C GLY A 29 9.18 -10.72 -2.22
N SER A 30 7.87 -10.60 -1.96
CA SER A 30 6.96 -11.77 -1.91
C SER A 30 6.85 -12.47 -3.27
N MET A 31 6.77 -11.71 -4.36
CA MET A 31 6.76 -12.25 -5.73
C MET A 31 8.06 -12.99 -6.05
N ALA A 32 9.21 -12.41 -5.70
CA ALA A 32 10.50 -13.07 -5.86
C ALA A 32 10.61 -14.35 -5.01
N ALA A 33 10.12 -14.33 -3.77
CA ALA A 33 10.12 -15.51 -2.89
C ALA A 33 9.28 -16.66 -3.45
N VAL A 34 8.12 -16.37 -4.06
CA VAL A 34 7.28 -17.38 -4.71
C VAL A 34 7.96 -17.92 -5.97
N LEU A 35 8.47 -17.03 -6.83
CA LEU A 35 8.98 -17.41 -8.14
C LEU A 35 10.35 -18.12 -8.08
N TYR A 36 11.25 -17.70 -7.19
CA TYR A 36 12.62 -18.22 -7.14
C TYR A 36 12.82 -19.32 -6.10
N TYR A 37 11.99 -19.34 -5.05
CA TYR A 37 12.16 -20.27 -3.92
C TYR A 37 10.95 -21.18 -3.69
N GLU A 38 9.94 -21.13 -4.57
CA GLU A 38 8.68 -21.89 -4.45
C GLU A 38 8.05 -21.77 -3.05
N SER A 39 8.23 -20.62 -2.41
CA SER A 39 7.91 -20.44 -1.00
C SER A 39 6.40 -20.26 -0.80
N ILE A 40 5.77 -21.21 -0.11
CA ILE A 40 4.37 -21.12 0.35
C ILE A 40 4.16 -19.87 1.23
N VAL A 41 5.18 -19.48 2.01
CA VAL A 41 5.15 -18.26 2.83
C VAL A 41 5.05 -17.03 1.95
N GLY A 42 5.80 -16.98 0.84
CA GLY A 42 5.69 -15.91 -0.15
C GLY A 42 4.29 -15.80 -0.74
N LEU A 43 3.63 -16.94 -1.01
CA LEU A 43 2.29 -16.99 -1.57
C LEU A 43 1.24 -16.46 -0.57
N LEU A 44 1.35 -16.84 0.70
CA LEU A 44 0.46 -16.36 1.76
C LEU A 44 0.65 -14.85 2.06
N CYS A 45 1.86 -14.33 1.87
CA CYS A 45 2.15 -12.90 2.04
C CYS A 45 1.64 -12.01 0.90
N MET A 46 1.35 -12.55 -0.29
CA MET A 46 0.83 -11.78 -1.42
C MET A 46 -0.48 -11.03 -1.12
N PRO A 47 -1.56 -11.65 -0.62
CA PRO A 47 -2.80 -10.92 -0.35
C PRO A 47 -2.64 -9.84 0.73
N ILE A 48 -1.78 -10.07 1.73
CA ILE A 48 -1.48 -9.10 2.80
C ILE A 48 -0.79 -7.86 2.24
N THR A 49 0.11 -8.05 1.27
CA THR A 49 0.86 -6.94 0.66
C THR A 49 0.07 -6.22 -0.45
N PHE A 50 -0.88 -6.89 -1.11
CA PHE A 50 -1.74 -6.29 -2.14
C PHE A 50 -2.96 -5.51 -1.61
N LEU A 51 -3.60 -5.98 -0.53
CA LEU A 51 -4.77 -5.33 0.08
C LEU A 51 -4.58 -3.82 0.39
N PRO A 52 -3.42 -3.39 0.94
CA PRO A 52 -3.15 -1.97 1.20
C PRO A 52 -3.21 -1.10 -0.06
N ILE A 53 -2.85 -1.62 -1.24
CA ILE A 53 -2.86 -0.85 -2.49
C ILE A 53 -4.28 -0.40 -2.82
N ILE A 54 -5.27 -1.28 -2.69
CA ILE A 54 -6.68 -0.96 -2.97
C ILE A 54 -7.16 0.14 -2.02
N PHE A 55 -6.76 0.07 -0.74
CA PHE A 55 -7.06 1.10 0.24
C PHE A 55 -6.39 2.44 -0.08
N PHE A 56 -5.14 2.44 -0.50
CA PHE A 56 -4.42 3.65 -0.92
C PHE A 56 -5.06 4.30 -2.15
N GLY A 57 -5.45 3.49 -3.15
CA GLY A 57 -6.17 3.96 -4.33
C GLY A 57 -7.49 4.64 -3.97
N LYS A 58 -8.32 4.01 -3.12
CA LYS A 58 -9.57 4.59 -2.63
C LYS A 58 -9.36 5.88 -1.84
N ALA A 59 -8.33 5.95 -1.01
CA ALA A 59 -8.01 7.17 -0.27
C ALA A 59 -7.50 8.29 -1.17
N SER A 60 -6.73 7.97 -2.20
CA SER A 60 -6.30 8.93 -3.22
C SER A 60 -7.50 9.51 -3.97
N SER A 61 -8.46 8.66 -4.37
CA SER A 61 -9.71 9.10 -5.00
C SER A 61 -10.57 9.96 -4.06
N TYR A 62 -10.61 9.62 -2.77
CA TYR A 62 -11.30 10.45 -1.77
C TYR A 62 -10.64 11.82 -1.62
N LYS A 63 -9.30 11.86 -1.52
CA LYS A 63 -8.53 13.11 -1.45
C LYS A 63 -8.81 13.98 -2.67
N ALA A 64 -8.73 13.41 -3.88
CA ALA A 64 -8.99 14.15 -5.13
C ALA A 64 -10.42 14.71 -5.23
N LYS A 65 -11.41 14.09 -4.58
CA LYS A 65 -12.83 14.49 -4.65
C LYS A 65 -13.25 15.44 -3.53
N PHE A 66 -12.60 15.40 -2.38
CA PHE A 66 -13.07 16.09 -1.16
C PHE A 66 -12.01 16.96 -0.48
N CYS A 67 -10.73 16.63 -0.64
CA CYS A 67 -9.61 17.41 -0.13
C CYS A 67 -9.01 18.19 -1.30
N HIS A 68 -9.72 19.24 -1.73
CA HIS A 68 -9.19 20.20 -2.67
C HIS A 68 -8.14 21.06 -1.95
N ASP A 69 -6.86 20.77 -2.21
CA ASP A 69 -5.84 21.80 -2.36
C ASP A 69 -5.78 22.19 -3.84
#